data_AF-A0A6I8M262-F1
#
_entry.id   AF-A0A6I8M262-F1
#
_cell.length_a   1.000
_cell.length_b   1.000
_cell.length_c   1.000
_cell.angle_alpha   90.00
_cell.angle_beta   90.00
_cell.angle_gamma   90.00
#
_symmetry.space_group_name_H-M   'P 1'
#
loop_
_entity.id
_entity.type
_entity.pdbx_description
1 polymer ?
#
loop_
_entity_poly.entity_id
_entity_poly.type
_entity_poly.pdbx_seq_one_letter_code
_entity_poly.pdbx_strand_id
1 'polypeptide(L)'
;MDARLVGYWSESEVHPGSTEYTELGFRPDGTGWQYWSSWSTAFVVHRFTWEGTASRLLIRLGMILDGTWSLAGERTHHRIERREHLDTELTLSCTLAPGPRLRLARPLDEMLGGTEFLAVPGGGTDPTLA
;
A
#
# COMPACT_ATOMS: atom_id res chain seq x y z
N MET A 1 17.18 6.87 1.46
CA MET A 1 16.04 6.28 0.71
C MET A 1 16.50 5.86 -0.66
N ASP A 2 16.08 4.69 -1.13
CA ASP A 2 16.29 4.23 -2.51
C ASP A 2 15.17 4.76 -3.40
N ALA A 3 15.52 5.62 -4.36
CA ALA A 3 14.55 6.28 -5.24
C ALA A 3 13.77 5.29 -6.13
N ARG A 4 14.27 4.05 -6.31
CA ARG A 4 13.58 3.04 -7.13
C ARG A 4 12.33 2.47 -6.46
N LEU A 5 12.17 2.67 -5.15
CA LEU A 5 10.95 2.29 -4.42
C LEU A 5 9.84 3.32 -4.61
N VAL A 6 10.18 4.57 -4.94
CA VAL A 6 9.22 5.66 -5.13
C VAL A 6 8.30 5.32 -6.31
N GLY A 7 6.99 5.39 -6.06
CA GLY A 7 5.97 5.01 -7.02
C GLY A 7 4.84 4.24 -6.36
N TYR A 8 4.07 3.56 -7.19
CA TYR A 8 2.92 2.78 -6.76
C TYR A 8 3.02 1.35 -7.25
N TRP A 9 2.66 0.44 -6.35
CA TRP A 9 2.89 -0.99 -6.46
C TRP A 9 1.59 -1.69 -6.14
N SER A 10 1.10 -2.56 -7.03
CA SER A 10 -0.17 -3.25 -6.85
C SER A 10 0.03 -4.76 -6.90
N GLU A 11 -0.61 -5.46 -5.96
CA GLU A 11 -0.73 -6.92 -5.96
C GLU A 11 -1.71 -7.38 -7.05
N SER A 12 -2.66 -6.53 -7.46
CA SER A 12 -3.65 -6.86 -8.49
C SER A 12 -3.00 -7.09 -9.87
N GLU A 13 -1.87 -6.46 -10.14
CA GLU A 13 -1.05 -6.71 -11.33
C GLU A 13 -0.34 -8.07 -11.29
N VAL A 14 -0.08 -8.61 -10.09
CA VAL A 14 0.49 -9.96 -9.90
C VAL A 14 -0.62 -11.02 -9.98
N HIS A 15 -1.77 -10.72 -9.38
CA HIS A 15 -2.91 -11.62 -9.22
C HIS A 15 -4.20 -10.99 -9.77
N PRO A 16 -4.33 -10.88 -11.11
CA PRO A 16 -5.49 -10.23 -11.71
C PRO A 16 -6.77 -11.00 -11.39
N GLY A 17 -7.82 -10.27 -11.01
CA GLY A 17 -9.13 -10.84 -10.65
C GLY A 17 -9.24 -11.33 -9.20
N SER A 18 -8.24 -11.09 -8.35
CA SER A 18 -8.37 -11.36 -6.91
C SER A 18 -9.52 -10.56 -6.30
N THR A 19 -10.29 -11.20 -5.42
CA THR A 19 -11.42 -10.57 -4.72
C THR A 19 -10.97 -9.57 -3.67
N GLU A 20 -9.72 -9.64 -3.25
CA GLU A 20 -9.07 -8.73 -2.32
C GLU A 20 -7.66 -8.45 -2.82
N TYR A 21 -7.18 -7.23 -2.67
CA TYR A 21 -5.84 -6.87 -3.10
C TYR A 21 -5.23 -5.80 -2.21
N THR A 22 -3.91 -5.86 -2.08
CA THR A 22 -3.11 -4.85 -1.41
C THR A 22 -2.27 -4.05 -2.39
N GLU A 23 -2.11 -2.77 -2.07
CA GLU A 23 -1.32 -1.82 -2.86
C GLU A 23 -0.46 -0.97 -1.94
N LEU A 24 0.66 -0.49 -2.47
CA LEU A 24 1.60 0.35 -1.76
C LEU A 24 1.92 1.59 -2.58
N GLY A 25 1.96 2.73 -1.89
CA GLY A 25 2.52 3.97 -2.42
C GLY A 25 3.71 4.42 -1.58
N PHE A 26 4.84 4.67 -2.23
CA PHE A 26 6.02 5.27 -1.61
C PHE A 26 6.28 6.63 -2.25
N ARG A 27 6.29 7.70 -1.44
CA ARG A 27 6.56 9.08 -1.89
C ARG A 27 8.02 9.47 -1.68
N PRO A 28 8.55 10.40 -2.50
CA PRO A 28 9.92 10.88 -2.38
C PRO A 28 10.19 11.69 -1.11
N ASP A 29 9.15 12.15 -0.41
CA ASP A 29 9.25 12.86 0.88
C ASP A 29 9.36 11.93 2.10
N GLY A 30 9.41 10.61 1.87
CA GLY A 30 9.50 9.61 2.93
C GLY A 30 8.15 9.25 3.54
N THR A 31 7.03 9.74 3.01
CA THR A 31 5.69 9.27 3.38
C THR A 31 5.20 8.18 2.42
N GLY A 32 4.20 7.44 2.84
CA GLY A 32 3.62 6.39 2.02
C GLY A 32 2.31 5.86 2.59
N TRP A 33 1.73 4.92 1.86
CA TRP A 33 0.53 4.24 2.28
C TRP A 33 0.50 2.80 1.84
N GLN A 34 -0.20 1.98 2.61
CA GLN A 34 -0.73 0.70 2.19
C GLN A 34 -2.23 0.86 2.03
N TYR A 35 -2.78 0.35 0.94
CA TYR A 35 -4.22 0.25 0.71
C TYR A 35 -4.60 -1.21 0.56
N TRP A 36 -5.56 -1.66 1.33
CA TRP A 36 -6.22 -2.94 1.13
C TRP A 36 -7.68 -2.69 0.81
N SER A 37 -8.23 -3.44 -0.12
CA SER A 37 -9.66 -3.44 -0.39
C SER A 37 -10.20 -4.81 -0.70
N SER A 38 -11.45 -5.00 -0.33
CA SER A 38 -12.23 -6.19 -0.63
C SER A 38 -13.32 -5.85 -1.66
N TRP A 39 -13.65 -6.80 -2.53
CA TRP A 39 -14.82 -6.76 -3.41
C TRP A 39 -16.08 -6.39 -2.63
N SER A 40 -16.18 -6.84 -1.38
CA SER A 40 -17.35 -6.66 -0.49
C SER A 40 -17.60 -5.22 -0.02
N THR A 41 -16.85 -4.23 -0.52
CA THR A 41 -16.87 -2.79 -0.20
C THR A 41 -15.98 -2.35 0.97
N ALA A 42 -15.38 -3.24 1.74
CA ALA A 42 -14.47 -2.83 2.81
C ALA A 42 -13.13 -2.30 2.26
N PHE A 43 -12.54 -1.32 2.94
CA PHE A 43 -11.15 -0.94 2.74
C PHE A 43 -10.44 -0.58 4.04
N VAL A 44 -9.11 -0.69 4.02
CA VAL A 44 -8.21 -0.21 5.05
C VAL A 44 -7.04 0.53 4.41
N VAL A 45 -6.64 1.67 4.98
CA VAL A 45 -5.43 2.39 4.62
C VAL A 45 -4.52 2.51 5.83
N HIS A 46 -3.27 2.07 5.69
CA HIS A 46 -2.21 2.46 6.60
C HIS A 46 -1.46 3.66 6.05
N ARG A 47 -1.31 4.71 6.86
CA ARG A 47 -0.39 5.82 6.59
C ARG A 47 0.91 5.54 7.30
N PHE A 48 2.01 5.67 6.58
CA PHE A 48 3.32 5.43 7.15
C PHE A 48 4.37 6.43 6.68
N THR A 49 5.43 6.54 7.46
CA THR A 49 6.73 7.04 6.96
C THR A 49 7.63 5.85 6.64
N TRP A 50 8.54 6.03 5.69
CA TRP A 50 9.44 4.99 5.26
C TRP A 50 10.84 5.52 5.03
N GLU A 51 11.81 4.66 5.36
CA GLU A 51 13.19 4.80 4.97
C GLU A 51 13.69 3.43 4.50
N GLY A 52 14.63 3.39 3.57
CA GLY A 52 15.15 2.10 3.15
C GLY A 52 16.07 2.13 1.95
N THR A 53 16.58 0.94 1.66
CA THR A 53 17.35 0.56 0.48
C THR A 53 16.57 -0.48 -0.32
N ALA A 54 17.06 -0.88 -1.49
CA ALA A 54 16.46 -2.01 -2.23
C ALA A 54 16.46 -3.37 -1.50
N SER A 55 17.15 -3.51 -0.37
CA SER A 55 17.21 -4.75 0.40
C SER A 55 16.53 -4.68 1.78
N ARG A 56 16.22 -3.49 2.29
CA ARG A 56 15.68 -3.29 3.63
C ARG A 56 14.79 -2.06 3.70
N LEU A 57 13.63 -2.23 4.32
CA LEU A 57 12.67 -1.17 4.61
C LEU A 57 12.47 -1.03 6.12
N LEU A 58 12.49 0.22 6.56
CA LEU A 58 11.99 0.67 7.85
C LEU A 58 10.68 1.42 7.59
N ILE A 59 9.59 0.96 8.19
CA ILE A 59 8.25 1.52 8.05
C ILE A 59 7.76 1.91 9.44
N ARG A 60 7.24 3.13 9.59
CA ARG A 60 6.53 3.55 10.81
C ARG A 60 5.08 3.83 10.48
N LEU A 61 4.18 2.95 10.92
CA LEU A 61 2.74 3.12 10.78
C LEU A 61 2.27 4.17 11.78
N GLY A 62 1.68 5.25 11.29
CA GLY A 62 1.20 6.38 12.09
C GLY A 62 -0.31 6.48 12.18
N MET A 63 -1.04 5.89 11.22
CA MET A 63 -2.49 5.97 11.17
C MET A 63 -3.11 4.81 10.41
N ILE A 64 -4.25 4.32 10.90
CA ILE A 64 -5.19 3.45 10.18
C ILE A 64 -6.43 4.27 9.83
N LEU A 65 -6.91 4.13 8.59
CA LEU A 65 -8.23 4.56 8.16
C LEU A 65 -8.99 3.32 7.67
N ASP A 66 -10.19 3.10 8.17
CA ASP A 66 -11.06 2.01 7.69
C ASP A 66 -12.45 2.54 7.36
N GLY A 67 -13.12 1.83 6.46
CA GLY A 67 -14.47 2.15 6.04
C GLY A 67 -14.87 1.43 4.78
N THR A 68 -15.71 2.09 3.98
CA THR A 68 -16.33 1.49 2.80
C THR A 68 -16.03 2.25 1.52
N TRP A 69 -15.83 1.53 0.42
CA TRP A 69 -15.72 2.09 -0.92
C TRP A 69 -16.97 1.80 -1.74
N SER A 70 -17.24 2.66 -2.71
CA SER A 70 -18.35 2.54 -3.65
C SER A 70 -17.96 3.10 -5.01
N LEU A 71 -18.68 2.69 -6.06
CA LEU A 71 -18.52 3.27 -7.38
C LEU A 71 -19.63 4.30 -7.63
N ALA A 72 -19.27 5.50 -8.05
CA ALA A 72 -20.20 6.46 -8.62
C ALA A 72 -19.73 6.82 -10.03
N GLY A 73 -20.35 6.19 -11.03
CA GLY A 73 -19.85 6.21 -12.41
C GLY A 73 -18.50 5.49 -12.50
N GLU A 74 -17.50 6.14 -13.09
CA GLU A 74 -16.13 5.62 -13.24
C GLU A 74 -15.21 5.99 -12.07
N ARG A 75 -15.75 6.57 -10.99
CA ARG A 75 -14.97 7.01 -9.84
C ARG A 75 -15.23 6.13 -8.62
N THR A 76 -14.15 5.73 -7.97
CA THR A 76 -14.20 5.11 -6.65
C THR A 76 -14.32 6.20 -5.59
N HIS A 77 -15.28 6.03 -4.69
CA HIS A 77 -15.53 6.90 -3.55
C HIS A 77 -15.28 6.14 -2.26
N HIS A 78 -14.46 6.72 -1.38
CA HIS A 78 -14.15 6.15 -0.07
C HIS A 78 -14.87 6.95 1.01
N ARG A 79 -15.62 6.24 1.85
CA ARG A 79 -16.19 6.77 3.08
C ARG A 79 -15.38 6.24 4.25
N ILE A 80 -14.58 7.13 4.86
CA ILE A 80 -13.84 6.81 6.08
C ILE A 80 -14.83 6.78 7.25
N GLU A 81 -14.88 5.66 7.95
CA GLU A 81 -15.78 5.43 9.08
C GLU A 81 -15.04 5.49 10.41
N ARG A 82 -13.78 5.05 10.42
CA ARG A 82 -12.91 5.12 11.59
C ARG A 82 -11.51 5.60 11.22
N ARG A 83 -10.90 6.29 12.18
CA ARG A 83 -9.53 6.78 12.14
C ARG A 83 -8.86 6.43 13.45
N GLU A 84 -7.70 5.82 13.38
CA GLU A 84 -6.93 5.42 14.55
C GLU A 84 -5.47 5.81 14.39
N HIS A 85 -4.89 6.40 15.44
CA HIS A 85 -3.46 6.68 15.47
C HIS A 85 -2.70 5.43 15.92
N LEU A 86 -1.58 5.18 15.26
CA LEU A 86 -0.66 4.12 15.62
C LEU A 86 0.72 4.70 15.93
N ASP A 87 1.49 3.91 16.68
CA ASP A 87 2.94 4.07 16.76
C ASP A 87 3.61 2.71 16.65
N THR A 88 3.59 2.14 15.43
CA THR A 88 4.17 0.82 15.16
C THR A 88 5.32 0.94 14.19
N GLU A 89 6.48 0.41 14.58
CA GLU A 89 7.66 0.35 13.74
C GLU A 89 7.87 -1.07 13.21
N LEU A 90 8.14 -1.18 11.92
CA LEU A 90 8.40 -2.42 11.22
C LEU A 90 9.73 -2.31 10.49
N THR A 91 10.64 -3.24 10.78
CA THR A 91 11.79 -3.49 9.92
C THR A 91 11.54 -4.78 9.15
N LEU A 92 11.67 -4.73 7.83
CA LEU A 92 11.56 -5.89 6.99
C LEU A 92 12.60 -5.87 5.86
N SER A 93 13.02 -7.06 5.46
CA SER A 93 13.80 -7.22 4.22
C SER A 93 12.85 -7.04 3.03
N CYS A 94 13.36 -6.41 1.99
CA CYS A 94 12.68 -6.33 0.70
C CYS A 94 13.62 -6.79 -0.40
N THR A 95 13.09 -7.09 -1.57
CA THR A 95 13.88 -7.32 -2.78
C THR A 95 13.23 -6.56 -3.91
N LEU A 96 14.02 -5.69 -4.53
CA LEU A 96 13.68 -5.09 -5.80
C LEU A 96 14.38 -5.90 -6.89
N ALA A 97 13.64 -6.76 -7.58
CA ALA A 97 14.21 -7.57 -8.66
C ALA A 97 14.60 -6.64 -9.84
N PRO A 98 15.49 -7.07 -10.76
CA PRO A 98 15.65 -6.40 -12.05
C PRO A 98 14.28 -6.37 -12.77
N GLY A 99 13.63 -5.22 -12.80
CA GLY A 99 12.27 -5.05 -13.35
C GLY A 99 11.30 -4.35 -12.38
N PRO A 100 10.01 -4.24 -12.73
CA PRO A 100 9.02 -3.51 -11.95
C PRO A 100 8.46 -4.35 -10.80
N ARG A 101 9.27 -5.13 -10.08
CA ARG A 101 8.78 -6.08 -9.07
C ARG A 101 9.38 -5.83 -7.69
N LEU A 102 8.51 -5.61 -6.73
CA LEU A 102 8.82 -5.48 -5.31
C LEU A 102 8.35 -6.71 -4.55
N ARG A 103 9.24 -7.28 -3.73
CA ARG A 103 8.91 -8.38 -2.81
C ARG A 103 9.25 -7.97 -1.38
N LEU A 104 8.32 -8.19 -0.47
CA LEU A 104 8.49 -8.01 0.96
C LEU A 104 8.69 -9.37 1.63
N ALA A 105 9.55 -9.44 2.64
CA ALA A 105 9.77 -10.68 3.39
C ALA A 105 8.54 -11.11 4.20
N ARG A 106 7.66 -10.15 4.52
CA ARG A 106 6.36 -10.36 5.17
C ARG A 106 5.44 -9.17 4.87
N PRO A 107 4.11 -9.32 5.04
CA PRO A 107 3.17 -8.20 4.98
C PRO A 107 3.54 -7.09 5.95
N LEU A 108 3.14 -5.86 5.63
CA LEU A 108 3.16 -4.77 6.62
C LEU A 108 2.11 -5.00 7.72
N ASP A 109 1.01 -5.67 7.36
CA ASP A 109 -0.01 -6.16 8.26
C ASP A 109 -0.47 -7.54 7.79
N GLU A 110 -0.40 -8.53 8.68
CA GLU A 110 -0.74 -9.93 8.37
C GLU A 110 -2.21 -10.11 7.96
N MET A 111 -3.12 -9.26 8.43
CA MET A 111 -4.54 -9.32 8.07
C MET A 111 -4.81 -8.73 6.68
N LEU A 112 -3.98 -7.79 6.23
CA LEU A 112 -4.15 -7.13 4.93
C LEU A 112 -3.36 -7.87 3.82
N GLY A 113 -2.33 -8.62 4.18
CA GLY A 113 -1.51 -9.37 3.22
C GLY A 113 -0.61 -8.48 2.37
N GLY A 114 -0.30 -8.93 1.15
CA GLY A 114 0.60 -8.23 0.24
C GLY A 114 2.08 -8.52 0.54
N THR A 115 2.69 -9.41 -0.24
CA THR A 115 4.15 -9.66 -0.20
C THR A 115 4.84 -9.53 -1.55
N GLU A 116 4.09 -9.49 -2.64
CA GLU A 116 4.61 -9.34 -3.99
C GLU A 116 3.76 -8.34 -4.77
N PHE A 117 4.42 -7.41 -5.44
CA PHE A 117 3.77 -6.31 -6.14
C PHE A 117 4.48 -6.02 -7.46
N LEU A 118 3.72 -5.57 -8.45
CA LEU A 118 4.28 -4.95 -9.65
C LEU A 118 4.08 -3.43 -9.62
N ALA A 119 5.05 -2.69 -10.14
CA ALA A 119 4.93 -1.25 -10.32
C ALA A 119 3.87 -0.97 -11.38
N VAL A 120 2.94 -0.04 -11.08
CA VAL A 120 1.91 0.37 -12.05
C VAL A 120 2.38 1.62 -12.79
N PRO A 121 2.56 1.56 -14.12
CA PRO A 121 2.90 2.72 -14.92
C PRO A 121 1.81 3.80 -14.84
N GLY A 122 2.19 5.06 -14.66
CA GLY A 122 1.24 6.16 -14.48
C GLY A 122 0.83 6.41 -13.02
N GLY A 123 1.21 5.51 -12.10
CA GLY A 123 0.99 5.65 -10.66
C GLY A 123 -0.38 5.15 -10.20
N GLY A 124 -0.64 5.30 -8.91
CA GLY A 124 -1.92 4.99 -8.28
C GLY A 124 -2.48 6.20 -7.56
N THR A 125 -3.79 6.22 -7.38
CA THR A 125 -4.44 7.29 -6.62
C THR A 125 -4.41 6.93 -5.15
N ASP A 126 -3.87 7.81 -4.32
CA ASP A 126 -4.04 7.70 -2.86
C ASP A 126 -5.54 7.87 -2.54
N PRO A 127 -6.22 6.81 -2.06
CA PRO A 127 -7.67 6.77 -1.97
C PRO A 127 -8.25 7.70 -0.89
N THR A 128 -7.41 8.34 -0.06
CA THR A 128 -7.87 9.11 1.10
C THR A 128 -7.27 10.52 1.17
N LEU A 129 -6.86 11.09 0.03
CA LEU A 129 -6.55 12.53 -0.11
C LEU A 129 -7.79 13.42 -0.33
N ALA A 130 -8.98 12.81 -0.46
CA ALA A 130 -10.25 13.52 -0.65
C ALA A 130 -10.91 13.92 0.68
#